data_AF-D9VVC0-F1
#
_entry.id   AF-D9VVC0-F1
#
_cell.length_a   1.000
_cell.length_b   1.000
_cell.length_c   1.000
_cell.angle_alpha   90.00
_cell.angle_beta   90.00
_cell.angle_gamma   90.00
#
_symmetry.space_group_name_H-M   'P 1'
#
loop_
_entity.id
_entity.type
_entity.pdbx_description
1 polymer ?
#
loop_
_entity_poly.entity_id
_entity_poly.type
_entity_poly.pdbx_seq_one_letter_code
_entity_poly.pdbx_strand_id
1 'polypeptide(L)'
;MDRGDFPGAVTPWDRPDWRAEALGWAADALAARGLAENGPREVRLRPWSVLVRFSAGDGGPVWFKANPPASAFEAGLTRALADWAPGSVLRPLAVDGARGRALLPDGGPLFRQALDEDREGGGPRAWEAVLGRYAELQRSLLPRTPEIEALGVPGARTAALPGILDRMVEENTALDDTDRRALHALRPRFADWCAELAGAGIDDTLDHSDLHEAQLFAPEPGRYTFFDWGDASVTHPFCSLLVPARAAARR
;
A
#
# COMPACT_ATOMS: atom_id res chain seq x y z
N MET A 1 -8.89 9.90 -19.02
CA MET A 1 -7.65 9.19 -18.65
C MET A 1 -6.74 10.20 -17.98
N ASP A 2 -6.31 9.92 -16.76
CA ASP A 2 -5.50 10.79 -15.92
C ASP A 2 -4.12 10.17 -15.69
N ARG A 3 -3.05 10.89 -16.05
CA ARG A 3 -1.65 10.50 -15.80
C ARG A 3 -1.02 11.28 -14.64
N GLY A 4 -1.75 12.24 -14.05
CA GLY A 4 -1.25 13.14 -13.01
C GLY A 4 0.04 13.83 -13.45
N ASP A 5 1.00 13.91 -12.53
CA ASP A 5 2.32 14.51 -12.75
C ASP A 5 3.29 13.59 -13.53
N PHE A 6 2.80 12.47 -14.07
CA PHE A 6 3.62 11.47 -14.77
C PHE A 6 3.15 11.28 -16.23
N PRO A 7 3.17 12.32 -17.08
CA PRO A 7 2.67 12.23 -18.46
C PRO A 7 3.42 11.18 -19.30
N GLY A 8 4.68 10.91 -18.96
CA GLY A 8 5.53 9.91 -19.61
C GLY A 8 5.48 8.50 -19.02
N ALA A 9 4.60 8.22 -18.05
CA ALA A 9 4.52 6.90 -17.43
C ALA A 9 4.20 5.81 -18.48
N VAL A 10 5.12 4.88 -18.71
CA VAL A 10 4.86 3.73 -19.58
C VAL A 10 4.10 2.69 -18.76
N THR A 11 2.86 2.40 -19.16
CA THR A 11 2.02 1.43 -18.46
C THR A 11 1.52 0.37 -19.43
N PRO A 12 1.19 -0.85 -18.96
CA PRO A 12 0.66 -1.88 -19.85
C PRO A 12 -0.71 -1.49 -20.44
N TRP A 13 -1.36 -0.45 -19.91
CA TRP A 13 -2.60 0.13 -20.46
C TRP A 13 -2.45 0.60 -21.90
N ASP A 14 -1.26 0.99 -22.36
CA ASP A 14 -1.10 1.48 -23.74
C ASP A 14 -1.20 0.33 -24.78
N ARG A 15 -1.11 -0.93 -24.33
CA ARG A 15 -1.23 -2.13 -25.18
C ARG A 15 -2.71 -2.59 -25.27
N PRO A 16 -3.35 -2.56 -26.46
CA PRO A 16 -4.78 -2.85 -26.61
C PRO A 16 -5.19 -4.26 -26.18
N ASP A 17 -4.35 -5.25 -26.48
CA ASP A 17 -4.48 -6.66 -26.09
C ASP A 17 -4.47 -6.83 -24.57
N TRP A 18 -3.53 -6.17 -23.89
CA TRP A 18 -3.49 -6.18 -22.42
C TRP A 18 -4.73 -5.52 -21.82
N ARG A 19 -5.19 -4.39 -22.36
CA ARG A 19 -6.43 -3.73 -21.88
C ARG A 19 -7.65 -4.62 -22.02
N ALA A 20 -7.83 -5.24 -23.19
CA ALA A 20 -8.96 -6.10 -23.46
C ALA A 20 -8.98 -7.30 -22.50
N GLU A 21 -7.82 -7.92 -22.27
CA GLU A 21 -7.69 -9.05 -21.35
C GLU A 21 -7.93 -8.64 -19.88
N ALA A 22 -7.33 -7.53 -19.42
CA ALA A 22 -7.52 -7.03 -18.06
C ALA A 22 -8.98 -6.66 -17.76
N LEU A 23 -9.66 -6.00 -18.70
CA LEU A 23 -11.06 -5.61 -18.56
C LEU A 23 -12.02 -6.81 -18.73
N GLY A 24 -11.66 -7.79 -19.57
CA GLY A 24 -12.38 -9.06 -19.68
C GLY A 24 -12.36 -9.81 -18.36
N TRP A 25 -11.18 -9.93 -17.74
CA TRP A 25 -11.04 -10.53 -16.40
C TRP A 25 -11.90 -9.82 -15.35
N ALA A 26 -11.93 -8.47 -15.37
CA ALA A 26 -12.77 -7.70 -14.46
C ALA A 26 -14.27 -7.97 -14.68
N ALA A 27 -14.71 -8.02 -15.93
CA ALA A 27 -16.10 -8.32 -16.29
C ALA A 27 -16.52 -9.74 -15.85
N ASP A 28 -15.69 -10.75 -16.11
CA ASP A 28 -15.95 -12.14 -15.69
C ASP A 28 -16.06 -12.26 -14.16
N ALA A 29 -15.16 -11.57 -13.45
CA ALA A 29 -15.17 -11.55 -11.98
C ALA A 29 -16.42 -10.89 -11.40
N LEU A 30 -16.96 -9.85 -12.05
CA LEU A 30 -18.24 -9.23 -11.68
C LEU A 30 -19.42 -10.15 -12.02
N ALA A 31 -19.43 -10.75 -13.21
CA ALA A 31 -20.49 -11.63 -13.67
C ALA A 31 -20.64 -12.86 -12.75
N ALA A 32 -19.54 -13.42 -12.25
CA ALA A 32 -19.55 -14.48 -11.25
C ALA A 32 -20.25 -14.10 -9.92
N ARG A 33 -20.49 -12.80 -9.68
CA ARG A 33 -21.22 -12.25 -8.53
C ARG A 33 -22.61 -11.72 -8.90
N GLY A 34 -23.07 -11.97 -10.12
CA GLY A 34 -24.32 -11.43 -10.64
C GLY A 34 -24.28 -9.91 -10.84
N LEU A 35 -23.09 -9.32 -10.94
CA LEU A 35 -22.90 -7.89 -11.21
C LEU A 35 -22.48 -7.69 -12.66
N ALA A 36 -22.88 -6.55 -13.23
CA ALA A 36 -22.41 -6.09 -14.52
C ALA A 36 -21.87 -4.67 -14.38
N GLU A 37 -20.73 -4.40 -15.00
CA GLU A 37 -20.20 -3.04 -15.11
C GLU A 37 -21.23 -2.14 -15.82
N ASN A 38 -21.41 -0.93 -15.30
CA ASN A 38 -22.22 0.12 -15.90
C ASN A 38 -21.57 1.50 -15.71
N GLY A 39 -22.02 2.47 -16.50
CA GLY A 39 -21.52 3.83 -16.44
C GLY A 39 -20.14 4.04 -17.09
N PRO A 40 -19.59 5.26 -17.02
CA PRO A 40 -18.31 5.59 -17.62
C PRO A 40 -17.12 5.04 -16.81
N ARG A 41 -16.04 4.72 -17.51
CA ARG A 41 -14.74 4.36 -16.89
C ARG A 41 -13.88 5.59 -16.67
N GLU A 42 -13.39 5.76 -15.46
CA GLU A 42 -12.31 6.71 -15.13
C GLU A 42 -10.99 5.94 -15.01
N VAL A 43 -10.05 6.23 -15.90
CA VAL A 43 -8.73 5.57 -15.92
C VAL A 43 -7.69 6.48 -15.30
N ARG A 44 -6.93 5.99 -14.32
CA ARG A 44 -5.76 6.66 -13.73
C ARG A 44 -4.53 5.79 -13.93
N LEU A 45 -3.47 6.38 -14.46
CA LEU A 45 -2.22 5.70 -14.78
C LEU A 45 -1.08 6.34 -13.98
N ARG A 46 -0.33 5.52 -13.26
CA ARG A 46 0.89 5.93 -12.55
C ARG A 46 2.00 4.93 -12.90
N PRO A 47 3.30 5.30 -12.73
CA PRO A 47 4.40 4.36 -12.97
C PRO A 47 4.26 3.05 -12.15
N TRP A 48 3.59 3.12 -11.01
CA TRP A 48 3.39 2.00 -10.09
C TRP A 48 1.99 1.36 -10.13
N SER A 49 1.05 1.82 -10.96
CA SER A 49 -0.26 1.16 -11.07
C SER A 49 -1.11 1.61 -12.27
N VAL A 50 -2.02 0.71 -12.68
CA VAL A 50 -3.17 1.01 -13.54
C VAL A 50 -4.43 0.91 -12.67
N LEU A 51 -5.18 2.01 -12.59
CA LEU A 51 -6.47 2.07 -11.88
C LEU A 51 -7.59 2.38 -12.87
N VAL A 52 -8.68 1.64 -12.79
CA VAL A 52 -9.92 1.93 -13.51
C VAL A 52 -11.08 1.92 -12.52
N ARG A 53 -11.79 3.03 -12.43
CA ARG A 53 -13.02 3.15 -11.66
C ARG A 53 -14.22 3.08 -12.60
N PHE A 54 -15.23 2.34 -12.21
CA PHE A 54 -16.52 2.25 -12.92
C PHE A 54 -17.61 1.88 -11.90
N SER A 55 -18.88 1.88 -12.31
CA SER A 55 -19.97 1.39 -11.46
C SER A 55 -20.28 -0.08 -11.79
N ALA A 56 -20.83 -0.83 -10.83
CA ALA A 56 -21.26 -2.20 -11.08
C ALA A 56 -22.58 -2.52 -10.34
N GLY A 57 -23.59 -2.94 -11.09
CA GLY A 57 -24.97 -3.06 -10.58
C GLY A 57 -25.46 -1.77 -9.91
N ASP A 58 -26.20 -1.90 -8.82
CA ASP A 58 -26.67 -0.79 -7.98
C ASP A 58 -25.72 -0.49 -6.80
N GLY A 59 -24.60 -1.21 -6.69
CA GLY A 59 -23.74 -1.32 -5.51
C GLY A 59 -22.66 -0.25 -5.36
N GLY A 60 -22.73 0.85 -6.10
CA GLY A 60 -21.74 1.93 -6.08
C GLY A 60 -20.48 1.65 -6.92
N PRO A 61 -19.43 2.47 -6.77
CA PRO A 61 -18.24 2.36 -7.60
C PRO A 61 -17.39 1.15 -7.23
N VAL A 62 -16.75 0.58 -8.25
CA VAL A 62 -15.78 -0.51 -8.16
C VAL A 62 -14.46 -0.03 -8.76
N TRP A 63 -13.38 -0.48 -8.15
CA TRP A 63 -12.02 -0.15 -8.57
C TRP A 63 -11.30 -1.39 -9.07
N PHE A 64 -10.92 -1.39 -10.34
CA PHE A 64 -9.91 -2.30 -10.85
C PHE A 64 -8.52 -1.69 -10.60
N LYS A 65 -7.64 -2.48 -10.00
CA LYS A 65 -6.21 -2.15 -9.84
C LYS A 65 -5.37 -3.25 -10.46
N ALA A 66 -4.37 -2.86 -11.24
CA ALA A 66 -3.30 -3.75 -11.70
C ALA A 66 -1.94 -3.14 -11.36
N ASN A 67 -1.09 -3.98 -10.77
CA ASN A 67 0.23 -3.60 -10.30
C ASN A 67 1.33 -4.06 -11.26
N PRO A 68 2.46 -3.34 -11.31
CA PRO A 68 3.66 -3.84 -11.95
C PRO A 68 4.22 -5.07 -11.22
N PRO A 69 5.13 -5.83 -11.84
CA PRO A 69 5.72 -7.02 -11.22
C PRO A 69 6.31 -6.78 -9.81
N ALA A 70 6.93 -5.61 -9.58
CA ALA A 70 7.56 -5.27 -8.31
C ALA A 70 6.59 -5.19 -7.12
N SER A 71 5.31 -4.87 -7.37
CA SER A 71 4.25 -4.78 -6.34
C SER A 71 3.07 -5.71 -6.62
N ALA A 72 3.30 -6.75 -7.43
CA ALA A 72 2.26 -7.74 -7.75
C ALA A 72 1.73 -8.48 -6.51
N PHE A 73 2.54 -8.55 -5.44
CA PHE A 73 2.18 -9.14 -4.15
C PHE A 73 0.96 -8.46 -3.51
N GLU A 74 0.72 -7.16 -3.77
CA GLU A 74 -0.34 -6.40 -3.10
C GLU A 74 -1.72 -7.05 -3.28
N ALA A 75 -2.01 -7.63 -4.44
CA ALA A 75 -3.31 -8.25 -4.69
C ALA A 75 -3.53 -9.46 -3.77
N GLY A 76 -2.52 -10.32 -3.66
CA GLY A 76 -2.52 -11.47 -2.73
C GLY A 76 -2.54 -11.04 -1.27
N LEU A 77 -1.70 -10.05 -0.91
CA LEU A 77 -1.65 -9.47 0.42
C LEU A 77 -3.00 -8.89 0.85
N THR A 78 -3.66 -8.11 -0.01
CA THR A 78 -4.97 -7.50 0.29
C THR A 78 -6.02 -8.55 0.59
N ARG A 79 -6.08 -9.67 -0.18
CA ARG A 79 -6.97 -10.80 0.13
C ARG A 79 -6.63 -11.41 1.49
N ALA A 80 -5.36 -11.69 1.74
CA ALA A 80 -4.93 -12.34 2.98
C ALA A 80 -5.25 -11.48 4.21
N LEU A 81 -4.95 -10.18 4.15
CA LEU A 81 -5.29 -9.22 5.21
C LEU A 81 -6.80 -9.13 5.43
N ALA A 82 -7.62 -9.18 4.38
CA ALA A 82 -9.08 -9.16 4.54
C ALA A 82 -9.62 -10.39 5.27
N ASP A 83 -8.91 -11.52 5.19
CA ASP A 83 -9.26 -12.76 5.88
C ASP A 83 -8.68 -12.82 7.30
N TRP A 84 -7.48 -12.29 7.53
CA TRP A 84 -6.82 -12.29 8.85
C TRP A 84 -7.27 -11.15 9.77
N ALA A 85 -7.60 -9.98 9.20
CA ALA A 85 -7.98 -8.76 9.92
C ALA A 85 -9.23 -8.13 9.28
N PRO A 86 -10.38 -8.82 9.31
CA PRO A 86 -11.61 -8.31 8.73
C PRO A 86 -12.02 -6.98 9.38
N GLY A 87 -12.33 -5.99 8.54
CA GLY A 87 -12.72 -4.64 8.97
C GLY A 87 -11.56 -3.63 9.01
N SER A 88 -10.31 -4.09 9.13
CA SER A 88 -9.13 -3.22 9.08
C SER A 88 -8.68 -2.89 7.65
N VAL A 89 -9.05 -3.71 6.67
CA VAL A 89 -8.73 -3.52 5.24
C VAL A 89 -9.95 -3.74 4.36
N LEU A 90 -9.88 -3.31 3.10
CA LEU A 90 -10.92 -3.62 2.12
C LEU A 90 -10.96 -5.13 1.84
N ARG A 91 -12.17 -5.70 1.81
CA ARG A 91 -12.37 -7.07 1.30
C ARG A 91 -12.50 -7.00 -0.23
N PRO A 92 -11.52 -7.50 -1.00
CA PRO A 92 -11.57 -7.42 -2.44
C PRO A 92 -12.72 -8.27 -2.97
N LEU A 93 -13.41 -7.75 -3.99
CA LEU A 93 -14.41 -8.49 -4.77
C LEU A 93 -13.71 -9.68 -5.42
N ALA A 94 -12.61 -9.45 -6.14
CA ALA A 94 -11.82 -10.50 -6.79
C ALA A 94 -10.32 -10.17 -6.76
N VAL A 95 -9.49 -11.20 -6.83
CA VAL A 95 -8.03 -11.10 -6.86
C VAL A 95 -7.48 -12.11 -7.87
N ASP A 96 -6.54 -11.66 -8.69
CA ASP A 96 -5.64 -12.49 -9.47
C ASP A 96 -4.21 -12.14 -9.03
N GLY A 97 -3.73 -12.89 -8.03
CA GLY A 97 -2.42 -12.68 -7.42
C GLY A 97 -1.26 -12.92 -8.40
N ALA A 98 -1.42 -13.87 -9.33
CA ALA A 98 -0.38 -14.19 -10.32
C ALA A 98 -0.15 -13.03 -11.30
N ARG A 99 -1.20 -12.25 -11.61
CA ARG A 99 -1.11 -11.07 -12.48
C ARG A 99 -1.09 -9.73 -11.71
N GLY A 100 -1.09 -9.76 -10.38
CA GLY A 100 -1.10 -8.56 -9.55
C GLY A 100 -2.35 -7.69 -9.74
N ARG A 101 -3.53 -8.30 -9.85
CA ARG A 101 -4.80 -7.59 -10.09
C ARG A 101 -5.81 -7.78 -8.98
N ALA A 102 -6.56 -6.73 -8.68
CA ALA A 102 -7.67 -6.77 -7.74
C ALA A 102 -8.87 -5.97 -8.26
N LEU A 103 -10.06 -6.46 -7.93
CA LEU A 103 -11.30 -5.67 -7.92
C LEU A 103 -11.63 -5.33 -6.48
N LEU A 104 -11.73 -4.04 -6.19
CA LEU A 104 -11.97 -3.51 -4.85
C LEU A 104 -13.33 -2.80 -4.80
N PRO A 105 -14.09 -2.95 -3.71
CA PRO A 105 -15.29 -2.16 -3.50
C PRO A 105 -14.91 -0.69 -3.24
N ASP A 106 -15.92 0.19 -3.22
CA ASP A 106 -15.75 1.52 -2.67
C ASP A 106 -15.41 1.46 -1.17
N GLY A 107 -14.37 2.19 -0.76
CA GLY A 107 -13.97 2.27 0.65
C GLY A 107 -14.71 3.35 1.45
N GLY A 108 -15.49 4.19 0.76
CA GLY A 108 -16.14 5.36 1.33
C GLY A 108 -15.20 6.58 1.41
N PRO A 109 -15.51 7.57 2.26
CA PRO A 109 -14.70 8.77 2.44
C PRO A 109 -13.27 8.47 2.87
N LEU A 110 -12.29 9.14 2.26
CA LEU A 110 -10.90 9.10 2.69
C LEU A 110 -10.72 9.84 4.02
N PHE A 111 -9.74 9.42 4.82
CA PHE A 111 -9.37 10.13 6.05
C PHE A 111 -8.98 11.59 5.78
N ARG A 112 -8.37 11.88 4.63
CA ARG A 112 -8.16 13.26 4.14
C ARG A 112 -9.43 14.10 4.22
N GLN A 113 -10.54 13.57 3.73
CA GLN A 113 -11.82 14.28 3.69
C GLN A 113 -12.39 14.44 5.11
N ALA A 114 -12.25 13.41 5.96
CA ALA A 114 -12.65 13.50 7.35
C ALA A 114 -11.86 14.57 8.13
N LEU A 115 -10.57 14.74 7.83
CA LEU A 115 -9.74 15.82 8.37
C LEU A 115 -10.16 17.19 7.84
N ASP A 116 -10.41 17.32 6.53
CA ASP A 116 -10.85 18.58 5.91
C ASP A 116 -12.21 19.06 6.46
N GLU A 117 -13.07 18.12 6.86
CA GLU A 117 -14.40 18.36 7.44
C GLU A 117 -14.41 18.43 8.98
N ASP A 118 -13.24 18.39 9.63
CA ASP A 118 -13.07 18.37 11.09
C ASP A 118 -13.87 17.27 11.82
N ARG A 119 -14.12 16.13 11.15
CA ARG A 119 -14.85 14.99 11.72
C ARG A 119 -14.04 14.21 12.76
N GLU A 120 -12.74 14.44 12.83
CA GLU A 120 -11.77 13.71 13.66
C GLU A 120 -11.15 14.59 14.75
N GLY A 121 -11.66 15.82 14.95
CA GLY A 121 -11.19 16.76 15.98
C GLY A 121 -9.85 17.46 15.69
N GLY A 122 -9.37 17.34 14.44
CA GLY A 122 -8.23 18.08 13.89
C GLY A 122 -6.85 17.77 14.48
N GLY A 123 -5.81 18.19 13.76
CA GLY A 123 -4.41 18.17 14.20
C GLY A 123 -3.82 16.77 14.47
N PRO A 124 -2.72 16.69 15.25
CA PRO A 124 -2.02 15.43 15.51
C PRO A 124 -2.85 14.37 16.22
N ARG A 125 -3.90 14.75 16.97
CA ARG A 125 -4.73 13.80 17.73
C ARG A 125 -5.51 12.84 16.85
N ALA A 126 -5.96 13.30 15.67
CA ALA A 126 -6.61 12.43 14.70
C ALA A 126 -5.69 11.27 14.25
N TRP A 127 -4.38 11.54 14.16
CA TRP A 127 -3.37 10.54 13.82
C TRP A 127 -3.08 9.55 14.95
N GLU A 128 -3.21 9.96 16.22
CA GLU A 128 -3.02 9.07 17.37
C GLU A 128 -4.02 7.89 17.33
N ALA A 129 -5.28 8.17 17.01
CA ALA A 129 -6.32 7.15 16.87
C ALA A 129 -6.03 6.19 15.71
N VAL A 130 -5.63 6.72 14.55
CA VAL A 130 -5.23 5.93 13.38
C VAL A 130 -4.04 5.03 13.71
N LEU A 131 -2.98 5.59 14.31
CA LEU A 131 -1.77 4.86 14.66
C LEU A 131 -2.02 3.80 15.74
N GLY A 132 -2.94 4.05 16.68
CA GLY A 132 -3.42 3.05 17.62
C GLY A 132 -4.04 1.83 16.92
N ARG A 133 -4.95 2.07 15.97
CA ARG A 133 -5.56 0.99 15.16
C ARG A 133 -4.55 0.28 14.26
N TYR A 134 -3.60 1.03 13.71
CA TYR A 134 -2.54 0.46 12.88
C TYR A 134 -1.60 -0.43 13.70
N ALA A 135 -1.22 -0.01 14.91
CA ALA A 135 -0.40 -0.81 15.82
C ALA A 135 -1.13 -2.10 16.28
N GLU A 136 -2.45 -2.04 16.51
CA GLU A 136 -3.28 -3.23 16.77
C GLU A 136 -3.22 -4.21 15.60
N LEU A 137 -3.37 -3.71 14.36
CA LEU A 137 -3.25 -4.50 13.15
C LEU A 137 -1.86 -5.14 13.04
N GLN A 138 -0.79 -4.35 13.16
CA GLN A 138 0.61 -4.81 13.12
C GLN A 138 0.88 -5.93 14.13
N ARG A 139 0.37 -5.80 15.36
CA ARG A 139 0.50 -6.84 16.40
C ARG A 139 -0.27 -8.10 16.06
N SER A 140 -1.48 -7.97 15.50
CA SER A 140 -2.28 -9.13 15.10
C SER A 140 -1.65 -9.95 13.96
N LEU A 141 -0.82 -9.29 13.13
CA LEU A 141 -0.15 -9.88 11.98
C LEU A 141 1.23 -10.48 12.29
N LEU A 142 1.79 -10.26 13.49
CA LEU A 142 3.08 -10.81 13.90
C LEU A 142 3.21 -12.33 13.67
N PRO A 143 2.23 -13.17 14.04
CA PRO A 143 2.32 -14.62 13.79
C PRO A 143 2.23 -14.99 12.30
N ARG A 144 1.86 -14.04 11.43
CA ARG A 144 1.65 -14.22 9.98
C ARG A 144 2.81 -13.71 9.14
N THR A 145 3.85 -13.17 9.76
CA THR A 145 4.98 -12.58 9.02
C THR A 145 5.60 -13.54 7.99
N PRO A 146 5.83 -14.84 8.29
CA PRO A 146 6.31 -15.78 7.27
C PRO A 146 5.35 -15.95 6.09
N GLU A 147 4.03 -15.99 6.33
CA GLU A 147 3.02 -16.06 5.27
C GLU A 147 2.97 -14.77 4.45
N ILE A 148 3.20 -13.60 5.05
CA ILE A 148 3.27 -12.31 4.37
C ILE A 148 4.45 -12.28 3.41
N GLU A 149 5.64 -12.70 3.85
CA GLU A 149 6.83 -12.79 2.97
C GLU A 149 6.62 -13.81 1.85
N ALA A 150 5.94 -14.93 2.13
CA ALA A 150 5.60 -15.95 1.13
C ALA A 150 4.65 -15.45 0.02
N LEU A 151 3.89 -14.37 0.26
CA LEU A 151 3.08 -13.70 -0.75
C LEU A 151 3.92 -12.79 -1.68
N GLY A 152 5.21 -12.63 -1.41
CA GLY A 152 6.14 -11.80 -2.18
C GLY A 152 6.32 -10.39 -1.63
N VAL A 153 5.82 -10.10 -0.42
CA VAL A 153 6.08 -8.82 0.27
C VAL A 153 7.58 -8.71 0.56
N PRO A 154 8.24 -7.59 0.18
CA PRO A 154 9.66 -7.39 0.45
C PRO A 154 10.01 -7.51 1.93
N GLY A 155 10.97 -8.39 2.24
CA GLY A 155 11.57 -8.50 3.57
C GLY A 155 12.63 -7.42 3.76
N ALA A 156 12.36 -6.49 4.67
CA ALA A 156 13.27 -5.44 5.13
C ALA A 156 13.49 -5.56 6.65
N ARG A 157 13.71 -6.81 7.11
CA ARG A 157 13.91 -7.14 8.53
C ARG A 157 14.98 -6.24 9.15
N THR A 158 14.77 -5.79 10.38
CA THR A 158 15.62 -4.80 11.05
C THR A 158 17.09 -5.21 11.06
N ALA A 159 17.38 -6.47 11.38
CA ALA A 159 18.75 -6.99 11.38
C ALA A 159 19.39 -7.10 9.97
N ALA A 160 18.58 -7.14 8.91
CA ALA A 160 19.03 -7.25 7.52
C ALA A 160 19.17 -5.88 6.83
N LEU A 161 18.55 -4.81 7.37
CA LEU A 161 18.60 -3.45 6.81
C LEU A 161 20.01 -2.97 6.46
N PRO A 162 21.05 -3.21 7.29
CA PRO A 162 22.40 -2.81 6.91
C PRO A 162 22.84 -3.44 5.58
N GLY A 163 22.64 -4.74 5.38
CA GLY A 163 22.98 -5.40 4.12
C GLY A 163 22.12 -4.92 2.94
N ILE A 164 20.87 -4.52 3.18
CA ILE A 164 20.01 -3.90 2.17
C ILE A 164 20.56 -2.54 1.74
N LEU A 165 21.00 -1.70 2.70
CA LEU A 165 21.63 -0.42 2.41
C LEU A 165 22.88 -0.61 1.52
N ASP A 166 23.75 -1.56 1.86
CA ASP A 166 24.99 -1.80 1.10
C ASP A 166 24.65 -2.15 -0.36
N ARG A 167 23.72 -3.08 -0.56
CA ARG A 167 23.25 -3.49 -1.89
C ARG A 167 22.61 -2.33 -2.66
N MET A 168 21.74 -1.57 -2.01
CA MET A 168 21.09 -0.40 -2.61
C MET A 168 22.11 0.65 -3.03
N VAL A 169 23.18 0.87 -2.26
CA VAL A 169 24.24 1.80 -2.65
C VAL A 169 25.01 1.24 -3.86
N GLU A 170 25.45 -0.02 -3.80
CA GLU A 170 26.24 -0.67 -4.85
C GLU A 170 25.53 -0.75 -6.20
N GLU A 171 24.26 -1.15 -6.21
CA GLU A 171 23.48 -1.40 -7.43
C GLU A 171 22.86 -0.11 -8.03
N ASN A 172 22.82 0.99 -7.28
CA ASN A 172 22.17 2.21 -7.74
C ASN A 172 23.06 3.00 -8.70
N THR A 173 22.60 3.08 -9.95
CA THR A 173 23.27 3.78 -11.06
C THR A 173 22.99 5.28 -11.12
N ALA A 174 22.09 5.79 -10.28
CA ALA A 174 21.70 7.19 -10.22
C ALA A 174 22.44 7.99 -9.12
N LEU A 175 23.03 7.31 -8.14
CA LEU A 175 23.84 7.95 -7.10
C LEU A 175 25.17 8.46 -7.68
N ASP A 176 25.49 9.71 -7.37
CA ASP A 176 26.82 10.26 -7.64
C ASP A 176 27.85 9.78 -6.59
N ASP A 177 29.12 10.07 -6.85
CA ASP A 177 30.21 9.67 -5.95
C ASP A 177 30.14 10.33 -4.57
N THR A 178 29.52 11.51 -4.47
CA THR A 178 29.39 12.25 -3.22
C THR A 178 28.36 11.59 -2.32
N ASP A 179 27.18 11.30 -2.85
CA ASP A 179 26.12 10.59 -2.14
C ASP A 179 26.57 9.18 -1.75
N ARG A 180 27.26 8.47 -2.66
CA ARG A 180 27.83 7.15 -2.38
C ARG A 180 28.79 7.19 -1.19
N ARG A 181 29.72 8.16 -1.16
CA ARG A 181 30.63 8.34 -0.01
C ARG A 181 29.88 8.69 1.27
N ALA A 182 28.85 9.53 1.20
CA ALA A 182 28.06 9.91 2.36
C ALA A 182 27.31 8.70 2.96
N LEU A 183 26.72 7.85 2.12
CA LEU A 183 26.02 6.64 2.55
C LEU A 183 26.98 5.59 3.13
N HIS A 184 28.15 5.40 2.52
CA HIS A 184 29.19 4.54 3.10
C HIS A 184 29.68 5.05 4.47
N ALA A 185 29.82 6.38 4.62
CA ALA A 185 30.21 6.98 5.89
C ALA A 185 29.10 6.86 6.96
N LEU A 186 27.82 6.89 6.56
CA LEU A 186 26.67 6.70 7.46
C LEU A 186 26.53 5.24 7.91
N ARG A 187 26.98 4.29 7.08
CA ARG A 187 26.80 2.84 7.29
C ARG A 187 27.01 2.42 8.76
N PRO A 188 28.17 2.65 9.41
CA PRO A 188 28.41 2.07 10.74
C PRO A 188 27.36 2.52 11.75
N ARG A 189 27.00 3.81 11.73
CA ARG A 189 25.95 4.37 12.60
C ARG A 189 24.57 3.79 12.28
N PHE A 190 24.27 3.56 11.01
CA PHE A 190 23.02 2.90 10.61
C PHE A 190 22.94 1.47 11.13
N ALA A 191 24.05 0.72 11.11
CA ALA A 191 24.12 -0.62 11.69
C ALA A 191 23.89 -0.59 13.22
N ASP A 192 24.47 0.38 13.92
CA ASP A 192 24.24 0.56 15.36
C ASP A 192 22.76 0.83 15.68
N TRP A 193 22.10 1.72 14.91
CA TRP A 193 20.66 1.97 15.06
C TRP A 193 19.81 0.73 14.79
N CYS A 194 20.16 -0.05 13.76
CA CYS A 194 19.45 -1.30 13.47
C CYS A 194 19.63 -2.31 14.62
N ALA A 195 20.84 -2.42 15.18
CA ALA A 195 21.11 -3.31 16.31
C ALA A 195 20.37 -2.87 17.58
N GLU A 196 20.34 -1.57 17.88
CA GLU A 196 19.56 -1.00 18.98
C GLU A 196 18.07 -1.32 18.82
N LEU A 197 17.53 -1.10 17.62
CA LEU A 197 16.12 -1.33 17.32
C LEU A 197 15.76 -2.82 17.41
N ALA A 198 16.61 -3.72 16.86
CA ALA A 198 16.44 -5.16 17.00
C ALA A 198 16.51 -5.64 18.47
N GLY A 199 17.24 -4.91 19.32
CA GLY A 199 17.34 -5.16 20.76
C GLY A 199 16.14 -4.69 21.58
N ALA A 200 15.17 -3.98 20.99
CA ALA A 200 14.03 -3.40 21.70
C ALA A 200 12.97 -4.43 22.16
N GLY A 201 13.10 -5.70 21.73
CA GLY A 201 12.15 -6.77 22.07
C GLY A 201 10.81 -6.66 21.33
N ILE A 202 10.80 -5.97 20.18
CA ILE A 202 9.64 -5.82 19.30
C ILE A 202 10.01 -6.49 17.97
N ASP A 203 9.24 -7.51 17.59
CA ASP A 203 9.47 -8.25 16.36
C ASP A 203 9.02 -7.47 15.12
N ASP A 204 9.72 -7.72 14.00
CA ASP A 204 9.35 -7.18 12.69
C ASP A 204 8.00 -7.74 12.21
N THR A 205 7.20 -6.87 11.62
CA THR A 205 5.84 -7.17 11.10
C THR A 205 5.58 -6.38 9.82
N LEU A 206 4.36 -6.45 9.31
CA LEU A 206 3.94 -5.66 8.16
C LEU A 206 4.02 -4.16 8.46
N ASP A 207 4.71 -3.42 7.59
CA ASP A 207 4.65 -1.97 7.46
C ASP A 207 4.01 -1.63 6.11
N HIS A 208 3.22 -0.56 6.10
CA HIS A 208 2.61 0.00 4.90
C HIS A 208 3.63 0.80 4.11
N SER A 209 4.61 1.41 4.80
CA SER A 209 5.69 2.24 4.25
C SER A 209 5.26 3.52 3.51
N ASP A 210 3.97 3.73 3.28
CA ASP A 210 3.39 4.95 2.66
C ASP A 210 2.09 5.42 3.37
N LEU A 211 1.96 5.20 4.69
CA LEU A 211 0.72 5.51 5.42
C LEU A 211 0.49 7.02 5.59
N HIS A 212 -0.12 7.67 4.59
CA HIS A 212 -0.59 9.06 4.65
C HIS A 212 -2.13 9.15 4.56
N GLU A 213 -2.72 10.35 4.72
CA GLU A 213 -4.18 10.52 4.90
C GLU A 213 -5.05 10.14 3.69
N ALA A 214 -4.42 9.80 2.56
CA ALA A 214 -5.09 9.31 1.36
C ALA A 214 -4.95 7.78 1.17
N GLN A 215 -4.24 7.07 2.07
CA GLN A 215 -4.09 5.61 2.08
C GLN A 215 -4.94 4.90 3.15
N LEU A 216 -5.93 5.61 3.69
CA LEU A 216 -6.94 5.02 4.55
C LEU A 216 -8.30 5.73 4.40
N PHE A 217 -9.35 4.94 4.56
CA PHE A 217 -10.72 5.42 4.62
C PHE A 217 -11.14 5.69 6.06
N ALA A 218 -12.01 6.67 6.24
CA ALA A 218 -12.66 7.02 7.49
C ALA A 218 -14.17 7.22 7.24
N PRO A 219 -14.92 6.12 6.99
CA PRO A 219 -16.36 6.20 6.74
C PRO A 219 -17.15 6.70 7.96
N GLU A 220 -16.66 6.41 9.16
CA GLU A 220 -17.25 6.81 10.43
C GLU A 220 -16.13 7.18 11.43
N PRO A 221 -16.37 8.08 12.39
CA PRO A 221 -15.37 8.46 13.39
C PRO A 221 -14.77 7.26 14.11
N GLY A 222 -13.44 7.18 14.15
CA GLY A 222 -12.70 6.09 14.81
C GLY A 222 -12.72 4.74 14.09
N ARG A 223 -13.35 4.63 12.91
CA ARG A 223 -13.32 3.45 12.04
C ARG A 223 -12.42 3.70 10.84
N TYR A 224 -11.26 3.07 10.82
CA TYR A 224 -10.28 3.22 9.75
C TYR A 224 -10.12 1.94 8.94
N THR A 225 -10.00 2.09 7.63
CA THR A 225 -9.74 0.97 6.70
C THR A 225 -8.52 1.29 5.85
N PHE A 226 -7.45 0.51 5.99
CA PHE A 226 -6.17 0.67 5.30
C PHE A 226 -6.20 -0.02 3.93
N PHE A 227 -5.61 0.60 2.92
CA PHE A 227 -5.56 0.08 1.54
C PHE A 227 -4.30 0.58 0.83
N ASP A 228 -4.07 0.14 -0.42
CA ASP A 228 -2.91 0.53 -1.23
C ASP A 228 -1.58 0.02 -0.66
N TRP A 229 -1.45 -1.30 -0.54
CA TRP A 229 -0.28 -1.96 0.05
C TRP A 229 0.88 -2.12 -0.94
N GLY A 230 0.94 -1.33 -2.01
CA GLY A 230 1.91 -1.47 -3.09
C GLY A 230 3.37 -1.30 -2.63
N ASP A 231 3.58 -0.49 -1.59
CA ASP A 231 4.89 -0.21 -0.99
C ASP A 231 5.16 -1.00 0.30
N ALA A 232 4.25 -1.91 0.67
CA ALA A 232 4.34 -2.62 1.94
C ALA A 232 5.61 -3.47 2.04
N SER A 233 6.14 -3.58 3.26
CA SER A 233 7.33 -4.37 3.55
C SER A 233 7.20 -5.05 4.91
N VAL A 234 8.03 -6.06 5.17
CA VAL A 234 8.18 -6.63 6.52
C VAL A 234 9.41 -6.00 7.18
N THR A 235 9.19 -5.16 8.19
CA THR A 235 10.23 -4.37 8.87
C THR A 235 9.80 -4.05 10.30
N HIS A 236 10.59 -3.25 11.03
CA HIS A 236 10.23 -2.82 12.37
C HIS A 236 8.91 -2.03 12.33
N PRO A 237 7.93 -2.30 13.21
CA PRO A 237 6.64 -1.61 13.17
C PRO A 237 6.73 -0.08 13.30
N PHE A 238 7.79 0.43 13.97
CA PHE A 238 8.03 1.87 14.11
C PHE A 238 8.51 2.58 12.84
N CYS A 239 8.95 1.84 11.80
CA CYS A 239 9.24 2.43 10.50
C CYS A 239 8.01 3.14 9.90
N SER A 240 6.81 2.68 10.29
CA SER A 240 5.54 3.27 9.88
C SER A 240 5.35 4.71 10.34
N LEU A 241 6.08 5.21 11.34
CA LEU A 241 5.86 6.55 11.93
C LEU A 241 6.29 7.71 11.03
N LEU A 242 7.26 7.53 10.15
CA LEU A 242 7.86 8.63 9.39
C LEU A 242 6.84 9.34 8.48
N VAL A 243 6.01 8.57 7.77
CA VAL A 243 5.04 9.10 6.81
C VAL A 243 3.85 9.78 7.52
N PRO A 244 3.17 9.14 8.50
CA PRO A 244 2.15 9.76 9.35
C PRO A 244 2.63 11.03 10.05
N ALA A 245 3.84 11.03 10.62
CA ALA A 245 4.36 12.21 11.31
C ALA A 245 4.56 13.40 10.35
N ARG A 246 5.04 13.14 9.13
CA ARG A 246 5.16 14.17 8.09
C ARG A 246 3.79 14.64 7.59
N ALA A 247 2.83 13.74 7.45
CA ALA A 247 1.48 14.08 7.05
C ALA A 247 0.77 14.94 8.12
N ALA A 248 0.91 14.57 9.40
CA ALA A 248 0.40 15.34 10.54
C ALA A 248 1.03 16.73 10.65
N ALA A 249 2.32 16.89 10.35
CA ALA A 249 3.00 18.18 10.43
C ALA A 249 2.63 19.18 9.31
N ARG A 250 2.02 18.70 8.21
CA ARG A 250 1.62 19.54 7.07
C ARG A 250 0.20 20.11 7.19
N ARG A 251 -0.55 19.72 8.23
CA ARG A 251 -1.95 20.08 8.47
C ARG A 251 -2.11 20.67 9.86
#